data_AF-A0A6I2GKC6-F1
#
_entry.id   AF-A0A6I2GKC6-F1
#
_cell.length_a   1.000
_cell.length_b   1.000
_cell.length_c   1.000
_cell.angle_alpha   90.00
_cell.angle_beta   90.00
_cell.angle_gamma   90.00
#
_symmetry.space_group_name_H-M   'P 1'
#
loop_
_entity.id
_entity.type
_entity.pdbx_description
1 polymer ?
#
loop_
_entity_poly.entity_id
_entity_poly.type
_entity_poly.pdbx_seq_one_letter_code
_entity_poly.pdbx_strand_id
1 'polypeptide(L)'
;MAKKPTNRTSKHQRREKEEEFVQIDIFKVPAQQAEMYNVLREAVAEESLEIWGAEFAKAERVSDNPEEGEAVVAYDAEGVEQARLYLNPSNISQAQKARDKDQLAKFLENQL
;
A
#
# COMPACT_ATOMS: atom_id res chain seq x y z
N MET A 1 -4.40 -68.96 7.76
CA MET A 1 -3.93 -68.65 6.38
C MET A 1 -5.05 -67.87 5.69
N ALA A 2 -4.94 -66.77 4.95
CA ALA A 2 -3.92 -65.79 4.57
C ALA A 2 -4.69 -64.54 4.04
N LYS A 3 -4.41 -63.32 4.53
CA LYS A 3 -3.88 -62.14 3.79
C LYS A 3 -4.66 -61.77 2.49
N LYS A 4 -5.29 -60.60 2.30
CA LYS A 4 -4.79 -59.20 2.36
C LYS A 4 -5.94 -58.17 2.23
N PRO A 5 -5.74 -56.93 2.71
CA PRO A 5 -6.66 -55.80 2.58
C PRO A 5 -6.46 -55.03 1.26
N THR A 6 -7.53 -54.46 0.69
CA THR A 6 -7.46 -53.70 -0.57
C THR A 6 -7.59 -52.20 -0.36
N ASN A 7 -6.49 -51.52 -0.69
CA ASN A 7 -6.29 -50.13 -1.10
C ASN A 7 -6.95 -48.97 -0.34
N ARG A 8 -6.09 -48.33 0.47
CA ARG A 8 -5.99 -46.88 0.62
C ARG A 8 -5.87 -46.22 -0.75
N THR A 9 -6.84 -45.39 -1.13
CA THR A 9 -6.63 -44.34 -2.13
C THR A 9 -6.49 -43.02 -1.40
N SER A 10 -5.29 -42.49 -1.54
CA SER A 10 -4.74 -41.29 -0.93
C SER A 10 -5.68 -40.10 -1.10
N LYS A 11 -6.21 -39.57 0.00
CA LYS A 11 -6.70 -38.19 0.06
C LYS A 11 -5.53 -37.30 -0.34
N HIS A 12 -5.52 -36.82 -1.58
CA HIS A 12 -4.81 -35.61 -1.96
C HIS A 12 -5.44 -34.48 -1.13
N GLN A 13 -4.94 -34.28 0.09
CA GLN A 13 -5.04 -33.01 0.77
C GLN A 13 -4.23 -32.04 -0.07
N ARG A 14 -4.87 -31.40 -1.05
CA ARG A 14 -4.49 -30.06 -1.43
C ARG A 14 -4.63 -29.27 -0.13
N ARG A 15 -3.51 -29.01 0.55
CA ARG A 15 -3.46 -27.99 1.58
C ARG A 15 -3.80 -26.70 0.84
N GLU A 16 -5.06 -26.31 0.85
CA GLU A 16 -5.42 -24.91 0.68
C GLU A 16 -4.58 -24.19 1.74
N LYS A 17 -3.52 -23.51 1.31
CA LYS A 17 -2.86 -22.54 2.19
C LYS A 17 -3.97 -21.56 2.51
N GLU A 18 -4.49 -21.61 3.72
CA GLU A 18 -5.30 -20.53 4.25
C GLU A 18 -4.46 -19.26 4.05
N GLU A 19 -4.89 -18.40 3.13
CA GLU A 19 -4.17 -17.17 2.85
C GLU A 19 -4.29 -16.29 4.10
N GLU A 20 -3.18 -16.14 4.82
CA GLU A 20 -3.12 -15.27 5.98
C GLU A 20 -3.13 -13.82 5.50
N PHE A 21 -4.00 -13.00 6.10
CA PHE A 21 -4.11 -11.57 5.83
C PHE A 21 -3.73 -10.79 7.09
N VAL A 22 -3.07 -9.65 6.88
CA VAL A 22 -2.79 -8.67 7.94
C VAL A 22 -3.44 -7.34 7.59
N GLN A 23 -3.74 -6.56 8.61
CA GLN A 23 -4.27 -5.22 8.43
C GLN A 23 -3.11 -4.22 8.39
N ILE A 24 -3.06 -3.43 7.32
CA ILE A 24 -2.16 -2.28 7.17
C ILE A 24 -3.05 -1.08 6.91
N ASP A 25 -3.02 -0.12 7.84
CA ASP A 25 -3.98 0.99 7.86
C ASP A 25 -5.43 0.45 7.91
N ILE A 26 -6.29 0.82 6.96
CA ILE A 26 -7.64 0.28 6.82
C ILE A 26 -7.72 -0.95 5.88
N PHE A 27 -6.60 -1.34 5.25
CA PHE A 27 -6.59 -2.34 4.18
C PHE A 27 -6.18 -3.73 4.68
N LYS A 28 -6.85 -4.77 4.16
CA LYS A 28 -6.45 -6.17 4.35
C LYS A 28 -5.49 -6.58 3.24
N VAL A 29 -4.24 -6.85 3.62
CA VAL A 29 -3.17 -7.21 2.69
C VAL A 29 -2.74 -8.65 2.96
N PRO A 30 -2.49 -9.49 1.94
CA PRO A 30 -1.92 -10.82 2.13
C PRO A 30 -0.61 -10.72 2.92
N ALA A 31 -0.44 -11.52 3.97
CA ALA A 31 0.72 -11.48 4.87
C ALA A 31 2.06 -11.59 4.12
N GLN A 32 2.08 -12.38 3.03
CA GLN A 32 3.25 -12.56 2.17
C GLN A 32 3.68 -11.28 1.42
N GLN A 33 2.76 -10.31 1.25
CA GLN A 33 3.00 -9.04 0.55
C GLN A 33 3.04 -7.85 1.50
N ALA A 34 2.67 -8.05 2.76
CA ALA A 34 2.50 -6.99 3.76
C ALA A 34 3.77 -6.18 4.02
N GLU A 35 4.90 -6.86 4.20
CA GLU A 35 6.19 -6.20 4.43
C GLU A 35 6.58 -5.33 3.23
N MET A 36 6.50 -5.88 2.02
CA MET A 36 6.77 -5.14 0.79
C MET A 36 5.82 -3.94 0.65
N TYR A 37 4.53 -4.15 0.88
CA TYR A 37 3.54 -3.07 0.81
C TYR A 37 3.87 -1.93 1.78
N ASN A 38 4.22 -2.24 3.03
CA ASN A 38 4.65 -1.23 4.00
C ASN A 38 5.89 -0.46 3.53
N VAL A 39 6.92 -1.17 3.05
CA VAL A 39 8.14 -0.52 2.55
C VAL A 39 7.83 0.45 1.40
N LEU A 40 7.00 0.03 0.44
CA LEU A 40 6.59 0.88 -0.67
C LEU A 40 5.75 2.08 -0.20
N ARG A 41 4.81 1.85 0.72
CA ARG A 41 3.95 2.88 1.29
C ARG A 41 4.76 3.96 2.01
N GLU A 42 5.70 3.56 2.85
CA GLU A 42 6.56 4.50 3.58
C GLU A 42 7.46 5.27 2.63
N ALA A 43 8.08 4.59 1.68
CA ALA A 43 9.04 5.24 0.81
C ALA A 43 8.37 6.20 -0.21
N VAL A 44 7.13 5.92 -0.64
CA VAL A 44 6.30 6.89 -1.38
C VAL A 44 5.92 8.07 -0.49
N ALA A 45 5.53 7.82 0.76
CA ALA A 45 5.14 8.88 1.68
C ALA A 45 6.29 9.84 2.01
N GLU A 46 7.48 9.30 2.31
CA GLU A 46 8.69 10.08 2.60
C GLU A 46 9.09 10.98 1.42
N GLU A 47 9.14 10.41 0.21
CA GLU A 47 9.52 11.18 -0.98
C GLU A 47 8.44 12.21 -1.36
N SER A 48 7.16 11.88 -1.17
CA SER A 48 6.07 12.84 -1.41
C SER A 48 6.11 14.01 -0.43
N LEU A 49 6.46 13.74 0.85
CA LEU A 49 6.67 14.78 1.85
C LEU A 49 7.88 15.66 1.52
N GLU A 50 8.95 15.09 0.99
CA GLU A 50 10.13 15.86 0.56
C GLU A 50 9.80 16.77 -0.62
N ILE A 51 9.15 16.22 -1.65
CA ILE A 51 8.77 16.97 -2.86
C ILE A 51 7.79 18.10 -2.50
N TRP A 52 6.64 17.77 -1.91
CA TRP A 52 5.67 18.79 -1.55
C TRP A 52 6.13 19.70 -0.41
N GLY A 53 7.00 19.23 0.48
CA GLY A 53 7.61 20.08 1.51
C GLY A 53 8.57 21.14 0.94
N ALA A 54 9.10 20.92 -0.26
CA ALA A 54 9.90 21.91 -0.97
C ALA A 54 9.04 22.90 -1.79
N GLU A 55 7.85 22.50 -2.22
CA GLU A 55 6.97 23.27 -3.09
C GLU A 55 5.87 24.05 -2.36
N PHE A 56 5.33 23.48 -1.28
CA PHE A 56 4.21 24.01 -0.51
C PHE A 56 4.67 24.58 0.84
N ALA A 57 3.81 25.36 1.48
CA ALA A 57 4.13 25.93 2.80
C ALA A 57 4.17 24.86 3.89
N LYS A 58 3.37 23.79 3.73
CA LYS A 58 3.33 22.65 4.64
C LYS A 58 2.97 21.38 3.86
N ALA A 59 3.61 20.27 4.20
CA ALA A 59 3.19 18.92 3.80
C ALA A 59 3.19 18.02 5.03
N GLU A 60 2.14 17.21 5.23
CA GLU A 60 2.05 16.30 6.37
C GLU A 60 1.28 15.02 6.05
N ARG A 61 1.44 14.00 6.90
CA ARG A 61 0.62 12.79 6.84
C ARG A 61 -0.62 12.97 7.71
N VAL A 62 -1.78 12.62 7.19
CA VAL A 62 -3.07 12.72 7.86
C VAL A 62 -3.83 11.40 7.76
N SER A 63 -4.69 11.12 8.74
CA SER A 63 -5.58 9.96 8.78
C SER A 63 -7.02 10.41 9.05
N ASP A 64 -7.50 11.36 8.26
CA ASP A 64 -8.79 12.03 8.42
C ASP A 64 -9.92 11.39 7.61
N ASN A 65 -9.60 10.50 6.65
CA ASN A 65 -10.59 9.78 5.84
C ASN A 65 -10.63 8.28 6.19
N PRO A 66 -11.71 7.78 6.83
CA PRO A 66 -11.82 6.36 7.22
C PRO A 66 -12.07 5.41 6.03
N GLU A 67 -12.45 5.91 4.86
CA GLU A 67 -12.72 5.10 3.66
C GLU A 67 -11.49 4.92 2.78
N GLU A 68 -10.60 5.92 2.76
CA GLU A 68 -9.38 5.92 1.94
C GLU A 68 -8.10 5.65 2.75
N GLY A 69 -8.16 5.84 4.07
CA GLY A 69 -7.03 5.65 4.98
C GLY A 69 -6.16 6.89 5.06
N GLU A 70 -4.88 6.67 5.34
CA GLU A 70 -3.90 7.73 5.47
C GLU A 70 -3.57 8.39 4.12
N ALA A 71 -3.21 9.67 4.17
CA ALA A 71 -2.76 10.43 3.02
C ALA A 71 -1.57 11.32 3.36
N VAL A 72 -0.80 11.70 2.34
CA VAL A 72 0.04 12.89 2.40
C VAL A 72 -0.78 14.05 1.85
N VAL A 73 -0.78 15.18 2.54
CA VAL A 73 -1.51 16.39 2.14
C VAL A 73 -0.56 17.58 2.12
N ALA A 74 -0.68 18.41 1.10
CA ALA A 74 0.06 19.65 0.95
C ALA A 74 -0.88 20.85 1.13
N TYR A 75 -0.41 21.87 1.86
CA TYR A 75 -1.16 23.08 2.18
C TYR A 75 -0.39 24.33 1.76
N ASP A 76 -1.14 25.38 1.38
CA ASP A 76 -0.58 26.71 1.20
C ASP A 76 -0.32 27.44 2.53
N ALA A 77 0.16 28.68 2.44
CA ALA A 77 0.48 29.51 3.60
C ALA A 77 -0.75 29.90 4.44
N GLU A 78 -1.95 29.82 3.87
CA GLU A 78 -3.22 30.06 4.58
C GLU A 78 -3.76 28.79 5.24
N GLY A 79 -3.09 27.65 5.04
CA GLY A 79 -3.51 26.35 5.55
C GLY A 79 -4.61 25.69 4.73
N VAL A 80 -4.82 26.15 3.48
CA VAL A 80 -5.77 25.54 2.56
C VAL A 80 -5.09 24.36 1.87
N GLU A 81 -5.78 23.21 1.86
CA GLU A 81 -5.34 22.01 1.16
C GLU A 81 -5.27 22.27 -0.35
N GLN A 82 -4.08 22.08 -0.93
CA GLN A 82 -3.82 22.25 -2.35
C GLN A 82 -3.66 20.91 -3.07
N ALA A 83 -3.18 19.88 -2.36
CA ALA A 83 -2.92 18.56 -2.94
C ALA A 83 -3.13 17.46 -1.92
N ARG A 84 -3.54 16.26 -2.37
CA ARG A 84 -3.68 15.08 -1.53
C ARG A 84 -3.33 13.80 -2.28
N LEU A 85 -2.48 12.97 -1.66
CA LEU A 85 -2.18 11.61 -2.12
C LEU A 85 -2.57 10.61 -1.03
N TYR A 86 -3.62 9.83 -1.26
CA TYR A 86 -3.95 8.71 -0.38
C TYR A 86 -2.92 7.58 -0.53
N LEU A 87 -2.47 7.04 0.59
CA LEU A 87 -1.50 5.95 0.69
C LEU A 87 -2.18 4.57 0.68
N ASN A 88 -3.19 4.46 -0.19
CA ASN A 88 -3.96 3.24 -0.44
C ASN A 88 -3.25 2.33 -1.47
N PRO A 89 -3.58 1.02 -1.55
CA PRO A 89 -2.86 0.09 -2.43
C PRO A 89 -2.84 0.48 -3.91
N SER A 90 -3.94 1.07 -4.40
CA SER A 90 -4.08 1.51 -5.79
C SER A 90 -3.14 2.66 -6.13
N ASN A 91 -3.04 3.64 -5.25
CA ASN A 91 -2.21 4.81 -5.42
C ASN A 91 -0.74 4.48 -5.20
N ILE A 92 -0.40 3.69 -4.17
CA ILE A 92 0.97 3.23 -3.94
C ILE A 92 1.51 2.45 -5.14
N SER A 93 0.69 1.61 -5.78
CA SER A 93 1.12 0.89 -7.00
C SER A 93 1.46 1.84 -8.16
N GLN A 94 0.72 2.94 -8.32
CA GLN A 94 0.95 3.93 -9.37
C GLN A 94 2.13 4.86 -9.04
N ALA A 95 2.17 5.37 -7.82
CA ALA A 95 3.23 6.21 -7.31
C ALA A 95 4.58 5.48 -7.34
N GLN A 96 4.63 4.21 -6.93
CA GLN A 96 5.86 3.42 -6.99
C GLN A 96 6.34 3.23 -8.44
N LYS A 97 5.43 2.96 -9.40
CA LYS A 97 5.81 2.88 -10.82
C LYS A 97 6.35 4.20 -11.37
N ALA A 98 5.84 5.33 -10.88
CA ALA A 98 6.35 6.64 -11.24
C ALA A 98 7.73 6.87 -10.61
N ARG A 99 7.88 6.53 -9.33
CA ARG A 99 9.14 6.60 -8.58
C ARG A 99 10.25 5.74 -9.20
N ASP A 100 9.96 4.50 -9.60
CA ASP A 100 10.90 3.61 -10.28
C ASP A 100 11.41 4.18 -11.63
N LYS A 101 10.76 5.22 -12.15
CA LYS A 101 11.12 5.93 -13.39
C LYS A 101 11.62 7.35 -13.14
N ASP A 102 11.85 7.74 -11.88
CA ASP A 102 12.20 9.10 -11.47
C ASP A 102 11.12 10.14 -11.89
N GLN A 103 9.86 9.71 -11.91
CA GLN A 103 8.69 10.52 -12.31
C GLN A 103 7.72 10.76 -11.15
N LEU A 104 8.12 10.55 -9.89
CA LEU A 104 7.22 10.74 -8.74
C LEU A 104 6.74 12.19 -8.64
N ALA A 105 7.63 13.18 -8.76
CA ALA A 105 7.24 14.59 -8.76
C ALA A 105 6.16 14.89 -9.81
N LYS A 106 6.36 14.42 -11.05
CA LYS A 106 5.37 14.57 -12.12
C LYS A 106 4.04 13.86 -11.82
N PHE A 107 4.08 12.73 -11.13
CA PHE A 107 2.87 12.03 -10.69
C PHE A 107 2.11 12.86 -9.64
N LEU A 108 2.83 13.45 -8.69
CA LEU A 108 2.29 14.33 -7.64
C LEU A 108 1.73 15.64 -8.20
N GLU A 109 2.35 16.22 -9.23
CA GLU A 109 1.81 17.39 -9.95
C GLU A 109 0.42 17.14 -10.54
N ASN A 110 0.08 15.88 -10.89
CA ASN A 110 -1.27 15.54 -11.38
C ASN A 110 -2.30 15.40 -10.25
N GLN A 111 -1.89 15.54 -8.99
CA GLN A 111 -2.77 15.53 -7.80
C GLN A 111 -3.09 16.95 -7.30
N LEU A 112 -2.65 17.98 -8.03
CA LEU A 112 -2.96 19.40 -7.83
C LEU A 112 -4.30 19.79 -8.46
#